data_AF-A0A7Y5QLB9-F1
#
_entry.id   AF-A0A7Y5QLB9-F1
#
_cell.length_a   1.000
_cell.length_b   1.000
_cell.length_c   1.000
_cell.angle_alpha   90.00
_cell.angle_beta   90.00
_cell.angle_gamma   90.00
#
_symmetry.space_group_name_H-M   'P 1'
#
loop_
_entity.id
_entity.type
_entity.pdbx_description
1 polymer ?
#
loop_
_entity_poly.entity_id
_entity_poly.type
_entity_poly.pdbx_seq_one_letter_code
_entity_poly.pdbx_strand_id
1 'polypeptide(L)' 'MAPDTVGSIAELYLGNVLYALERCALALEEEGKREDAAFYRGIARKLAEARGRVKQGGDGGEGQED' A
#
# COMPACT_ATOMS: atom_id res chain seq x y z
N MET A 1 -10.78 12.86 20.63
CA MET A 1 -10.04 12.24 19.50
C MET A 1 -10.85 12.42 18.25
N ALA A 2 -10.23 12.83 17.13
CA ALA A 2 -10.89 12.70 15.85
C ALA A 2 -11.11 11.20 15.54
N PRO A 3 -12.21 10.82 14.88
CA PRO A 3 -12.43 9.43 14.50
C PRO A 3 -11.39 8.97 13.47
N ASP A 4 -10.99 7.69 13.55
CA ASP A 4 -10.12 7.09 12.55
C ASP A 4 -10.78 7.13 11.18
N THR A 5 -9.98 7.41 10.15
CA THR A 5 -10.42 7.39 8.76
C THR A 5 -9.99 6.07 8.12
N VAL A 6 -10.69 5.69 7.03
CA VAL A 6 -10.25 4.54 6.22
C VAL A 6 -8.80 4.72 5.77
N GLY A 7 -8.40 5.95 5.42
CA GLY A 7 -7.02 6.28 5.02
C GLY A 7 -6.01 6.02 6.14
N SER A 8 -6.27 6.50 7.36
CA SER A 8 -5.35 6.33 8.50
C SER A 8 -5.22 4.86 8.92
N ILE A 9 -6.31 4.10 8.86
CA ILE A 9 -6.30 2.66 9.14
C ILE A 9 -5.54 1.89 8.03
N ALA A 10 -5.81 2.21 6.76
CA ALA A 10 -5.14 1.57 5.64
C ALA A 10 -3.64 1.86 5.63
N GLU A 11 -3.21 3.05 6.03
CA GLU A 11 -1.81 3.40 6.16
C GLU A 11 -1.11 2.61 7.27
N LEU A 12 -1.77 2.47 8.43
CA LEU A 12 -1.25 1.69 9.57
C LEU A 12 -1.05 0.22 9.19
N TYR A 13 -2.00 -0.36 8.46
CA TYR A 13 -2.02 -1.78 8.11
C TYR A 13 -1.59 -2.07 6.67
N LEU A 14 -0.91 -1.14 6.01
CA LEU A 14 -0.63 -1.23 4.59
C LEU A 14 0.06 -2.54 4.20
N GLY A 15 1.06 -2.98 4.97
CA GLY A 15 1.74 -4.26 4.72
C GLY A 15 0.78 -5.47 4.73
N ASN A 16 -0.17 -5.49 5.67
CA ASN A 16 -1.18 -6.56 5.76
C ASN A 16 -2.15 -6.51 4.58
N VAL A 17 -2.54 -5.31 4.15
CA VAL A 17 -3.41 -5.12 2.97
C VAL A 17 -2.69 -5.60 1.71
N LEU A 18 -1.42 -5.23 1.51
CA LEU A 18 -0.63 -5.68 0.37
C LEU A 18 -0.46 -7.21 0.36
N TYR A 19 -0.20 -7.81 1.51
CA TYR A 19 -0.14 -9.27 1.65
C TYR A 19 -1.45 -9.94 1.25
N ALA A 20 -2.59 -9.43 1.72
CA ALA A 20 -3.91 -9.98 1.37
C ALA A 20 -4.21 -9.87 -0.13
N LEU A 21 -3.86 -8.74 -0.76
CA LEU A 21 -4.02 -8.53 -2.19
C LEU A 21 -3.18 -9.52 -3.00
N GLU A 22 -1.92 -9.78 -2.61
CA GLU A 22 -1.09 -10.76 -3.30
C GLU A 22 -1.61 -12.19 -3.11
N ARG A 23 -2.06 -12.56 -1.90
CA ARG A 23 -2.69 -13.87 -1.65
C ARG A 23 -3.93 -14.08 -2.51
N CYS A 24 -4.75 -13.04 -2.71
CA CYS A 24 -5.91 -13.10 -3.60
C CYS A 24 -5.49 -13.24 -5.06
N ALA A 25 -4.51 -12.45 -5.52
CA ALA A 25 -3.99 -12.54 -6.87
C ALA A 25 -3.42 -13.94 -7.19
N LEU A 26 -2.67 -14.54 -6.26
CA LEU A 26 -2.15 -15.90 -6.41
C LEU A 26 -3.28 -16.93 -6.58
N ALA A 27 -4.32 -16.86 -5.75
CA ALA A 27 -5.47 -17.77 -5.86
C ALA A 27 -6.22 -17.61 -7.19
N LEU A 28 -6.43 -16.36 -7.65
CA LEU A 28 -7.07 -16.09 -8.95
C LEU A 28 -6.22 -16.59 -10.12
N GLU A 29 -4.90 -16.49 -10.01
CA GLU A 29 -3.98 -17.02 -11.02
C GLU A 29 -4.03 -18.54 -11.10
N GLU A 30 -4.11 -19.24 -9.95
CA GLU A 30 -4.32 -20.69 -9.86
C GLU A 30 -5.67 -21.12 -10.46
N GLU A 31 -6.72 -20.30 -10.32
CA GLU A 31 -8.03 -20.51 -10.95
C GLU A 31 -8.07 -20.18 -12.46
N GLY A 32 -6.96 -19.72 -13.04
CA GLY A 32 -6.89 -19.31 -14.46
C GLY A 32 -7.46 -17.92 -14.75
N LYS A 33 -7.84 -17.15 -13.74
CA LYS A 33 -8.41 -15.79 -13.84
C LYS A 33 -7.31 -14.73 -13.85
N ARG A 34 -6.49 -14.76 -14.90
CA ARG A 34 -5.27 -13.92 -15.00
C ARG A 34 -5.55 -12.41 -15.01
N GLU A 35 -6.64 -11.98 -15.66
CA GLU A 35 -7.01 -10.55 -15.70
C GLU A 35 -7.39 -10.03 -14.32
N ASP A 36 -8.17 -10.81 -13.55
CA ASP A 36 -8.52 -10.47 -12.18
C ASP A 36 -7.27 -10.42 -11.30
N ALA A 37 -6.39 -11.42 -11.39
CA ALA A 37 -5.13 -11.43 -10.65
C ALA A 37 -4.28 -10.18 -10.94
N ALA A 38 -4.18 -9.78 -12.21
CA ALA A 38 -3.48 -8.55 -12.62
C ALA A 38 -4.12 -7.30 -12.03
N PHE A 39 -5.46 -7.25 -11.95
CA PHE A 39 -6.18 -6.14 -11.32
C PHE A 39 -5.83 -5.99 -9.83
N TYR A 40 -5.82 -7.08 -9.06
CA TYR A 40 -5.44 -7.08 -7.65
C TYR A 40 -3.99 -6.61 -7.44
N ARG A 41 -3.05 -7.09 -8.26
CA ARG A 41 -1.66 -6.61 -8.24
C ARG A 41 -1.54 -5.13 -8.62
N GLY A 42 -2.39 -4.65 -9.53
CA GLY A 42 -2.49 -3.23 -9.88
C GLY A 42 -2.91 -2.35 -8.69
N ILE A 43 -3.86 -2.81 -7.88
CA ILE A 43 -4.26 -2.12 -6.62
C ILE A 43 -3.07 -2.09 -5.65
N ALA A 44 -2.44 -3.24 -5.41
CA ALA A 44 -1.30 -3.36 -4.50
C ALA A 44 -0.16 -2.40 -4.88
N ARG A 45 0.15 -2.33 -6.18
CA ARG A 45 1.17 -1.41 -6.70
C ARG A 45 0.83 0.06 -6.43
N LYS A 46 -0.40 0.50 -6.73
CA LYS A 46 -0.83 1.89 -6.47
C LYS A 46 -0.71 2.26 -4.99
N LEU A 47 -1.09 1.34 -4.11
CA LEU A 47 -1.01 1.52 -2.66
C LEU A 47 0.46 1.62 -2.18
N ALA A 48 1.34 0.75 -2.66
CA ALA A 48 2.77 0.78 -2.34
C ALA A 48 3.45 2.06 -2.86
N GLU A 49 3.13 2.49 -4.08
CA GLU A 49 3.63 3.74 -4.67
C GLU A 49 3.19 4.97 -3.87
N ALA A 50 1.92 5.01 -3.44
CA ALA A 50 1.40 6.10 -2.62
C ALA A 50 2.18 6.22 -1.29
N ARG A 51 2.51 5.10 -0.64
CA ARG A 51 3.33 5.09 0.59
C ARG A 51 4.75 5.59 0.36
N GLY A 52 5.36 5.21 -0.76
CA GLY A 52 6.71 5.68 -1.12
C GLY A 52 6.79 7.20 -1.26
N ARG A 53 5.75 7.82 -1.82
CA ARG A 53 5.66 9.30 -1.95
C ARG A 53 5.48 10.00 -0.61
N VAL A 54 4.71 9.42 0.32
CA VAL A 54 4.55 9.96 1.69
C VAL A 54 5.89 9.99 2.43
N LYS A 55 6.74 8.96 2.28
CA LYS A 55 8.03 8.89 2.98
C LYS A 55 9.08 9.88 2.42
N GLN A 56 9.05 10.20 1.13
CA GLN A 56 9.99 11.16 0.53
C GLN A 56 9.67 12.63 0.86
N GLY A 57 8.44 12.95 1.28
CA GLY A 57 8.05 14.31 1.68
C GLY A 57 8.34 14.65 3.14
N GLY A 58 8.90 13.73 3.93
CA GLY A 58 8.97 13.84 5.40
C GLY A 58 10.38 13.79 6.02
N ASP A 59 11.45 13.82 5.23
CA ASP A 59 12.83 13.69 5.73
C ASP A 59 13.73 14.77 5.10
N GLY A 60 13.56 16.02 5.53
CA GLY A 60 14.20 17.19 4.92
C GLY A 60 14.46 18.36 5.86
N GLY A 61 14.61 18.13 7.16
CA GLY A 61 14.96 19.19 8.08
C GLY A 61 15.36 18.68 9.45
N GLU A 62 16.67 18.61 9.69
CA GLU A 62 17.35 19.13 10.89
C GLU A 62 18.84 18.75 10.83
N GLY A 63 19.69 19.76 10.68
CA GLY A 63 21.14 19.61 10.57
C GLY A 63 21.82 20.85 10.00
N GLN A 64 21.53 22.03 10.57
CA GLN A 64 22.38 23.21 10.44
C GLN A 64 22.73 23.62 11.87
N GLU A 65 23.92 23.26 12.33
CA GLU A 65 24.52 23.77 13.56
C GLU A 65 25.49 24.90 13.19
N ASP A 66 25.44 25.98 13.99
CA ASP A 66 26.15 27.25 13.84
C ASP A 66 27.69 27.15 13.98
#